data_AF-A0A6H9FYU9-F1
#
_entry.id   AF-A0A6H9FYU9-F1
#
_cell.length_a   1.000
_cell.length_b   1.000
_cell.length_c   1.000
_cell.angle_alpha   90.00
_cell.angle_beta   90.00
_cell.angle_gamma   90.00
#
_symmetry.space_group_name_H-M   'P 1'
#
loop_
_entity.id
_entity.type
_entity.pdbx_description
1 polymer ?
#
loop_
_entity_poly.entity_id
_entity_poly.type
_entity_poly.pdbx_seq_one_letter_code
_entity_poly.pdbx_strand_id
1 'polypeptide(L)'
;MKYYRVLRELIKIYGSESLVFIDKSWFEEFQACFYAWSKKGKKVFGDRQGKRGKRENLVAGRRKGKKDFIAPMVFTRSLNAEGFEGWLS
;
A
#
# COMPACT_ATOMS: atom_id res chain seq x y z
N MET A 1 -11.27 -9.40 19.09
CA MET A 1 -10.44 -9.20 20.30
C MET A 1 -9.51 -10.38 20.65
N LYS A 2 -9.90 -11.65 20.46
CA LYS A 2 -9.04 -12.83 20.76
C LYS A 2 -7.67 -12.78 20.06
N TYR A 3 -7.64 -12.41 18.78
CA TYR A 3 -6.43 -12.33 17.95
C TYR A 3 -5.40 -11.29 18.45
N TYR A 4 -5.82 -10.13 18.96
CA TYR A 4 -4.89 -9.14 19.52
C TYR A 4 -4.20 -9.62 20.80
N ARG A 5 -4.87 -10.46 21.60
CA ARG A 5 -4.26 -11.04 22.78
C ARG A 5 -3.19 -12.07 22.40
N VAL A 6 -3.51 -12.97 21.47
CA VAL A 6 -2.57 -13.95 20.91
C VAL A 6 -1.36 -13.23 20.30
N LEU A 7 -1.59 -12.20 19.48
CA LEU A 7 -0.50 -11.43 18.88
C LEU A 7 0.42 -10.80 19.94
N ARG A 8 -0.14 -10.24 21.02
CA ARG A 8 0.67 -9.69 22.13
C ARG A 8 1.50 -10.76 22.84
N GLU A 9 0.96 -11.96 23.00
CA GLU A 9 1.70 -13.09 23.58
C GLU A 9 2.83 -13.55 22.64
N LEU A 10 2.56 -13.65 21.33
CA LEU A 10 3.58 -13.97 20.32
C LEU A 10 4.69 -12.90 20.25
N ILE A 11 4.35 -11.61 20.33
CA ILE A 11 5.35 -10.53 20.35
C ILE A 11 6.28 -10.65 21.56
N LYS A 12 5.79 -11.10 22.71
CA LYS A 12 6.65 -11.33 23.90
C LYS A 12 7.64 -12.48 23.67
N ILE A 13 7.25 -13.51 22.92
CA ILE A 13 8.08 -14.69 22.64
C ILE A 13 9.10 -14.40 21.54
N TYR A 14 8.66 -13.81 20.43
CA TYR A 14 9.47 -13.65 19.21
C TYR A 14 10.12 -12.26 19.07
N GLY A 15 9.74 -11.31 19.92
CA GLY A 15 10.18 -9.91 19.84
C GLY A 15 9.46 -9.11 18.75
N SER A 16 9.42 -7.78 18.93
CA SER A 16 8.77 -6.86 17.98
C SER A 16 9.48 -6.76 16.63
N GLU A 17 10.77 -7.09 16.57
CA GLU A 17 11.58 -7.04 15.36
C GLU A 17 11.19 -8.14 14.35
N SER A 18 10.53 -9.19 14.84
CA SER A 18 10.05 -10.33 14.04
C SER A 18 8.71 -10.03 13.34
N LEU A 19 8.10 -8.86 13.61
CA LEU A 19 6.82 -8.49 12.99
C LEU A 19 7.00 -8.10 11.53
N VAL A 20 6.17 -8.72 10.69
CA VAL A 20 6.00 -8.37 9.28
C VAL A 20 4.60 -7.82 9.10
N PHE A 21 4.51 -6.61 8.55
CA PHE A 21 3.26 -5.95 8.20
C PHE A 21 2.99 -6.16 6.72
N ILE A 22 1.81 -6.63 6.37
CA ILE A 22 1.40 -6.86 4.99
C ILE A 22 0.27 -5.91 4.68
N ASP A 23 0.35 -5.22 3.55
CA ASP A 23 -0.72 -4.36 3.08
C ASP A 23 -0.75 -4.32 1.55
N LYS A 24 -1.89 -3.88 1.02
CA LYS A 24 -2.12 -3.66 -0.40
C LYS A 24 -2.25 -2.17 -0.69
N SER A 25 -1.45 -1.68 -1.62
CA SER A 25 -1.58 -0.34 -2.18
C SER A 25 -1.96 -0.41 -3.66
N TRP A 26 -2.67 0.61 -4.13
CA TRP A 26 -2.99 0.80 -5.54
C TRP A 26 -2.37 2.10 -6.01
N PHE A 27 -1.85 2.11 -7.23
CA PHE A 27 -1.26 3.28 -7.84
C PHE A 27 -1.79 3.45 -9.27
N GLU A 28 -1.94 4.71 -9.65
CA GLU A 28 -2.38 5.11 -10.98
C GLU A 28 -1.12 5.31 -11.83
N GLU A 29 -1.17 4.91 -13.10
CA GLU A 29 -0.08 5.09 -14.08
C GLU A 29 0.37 6.56 -14.17
N PHE A 30 -0.56 7.50 -14.03
CA PHE A 30 -0.31 8.93 -14.06
C PHE A 30 -0.61 9.58 -12.72
N GLN A 31 0.41 9.72 -11.88
CA GLN A 31 0.35 10.56 -10.68
C GLN A 31 0.80 11.98 -11.04
N ALA A 32 0.01 12.68 -11.85
CA ALA A 32 0.32 14.05 -12.22
C ALA A 32 0.18 14.98 -11.01
N CYS A 33 1.30 15.52 -10.52
CA CYS A 33 1.28 16.72 -9.69
C CYS A 33 1.04 17.90 -10.62
N PHE A 34 -0.22 18.32 -10.75
CA PHE A 34 -0.56 19.49 -11.55
C PHE A 34 -0.02 20.74 -10.83
N TYR A 35 1.12 21.24 -11.27
CA TYR A 35 1.60 22.55 -10.88
C TYR A 35 0.87 23.61 -11.70
N ALA A 36 0.45 24.68 -11.05
CA ALA A 36 -0.12 25.84 -11.73
C ALA A 36 0.35 27.13 -11.07
N TRP A 37 0.44 28.18 -11.87
CA TRP A 37 0.89 29.50 -11.43
C TRP A 37 -0.29 30.47 -11.45
N SER A 38 -0.42 31.26 -10.39
CA SER A 38 -1.39 32.36 -10.32
C SER A 38 -0.87 33.49 -9.46
N LYS A 39 -1.45 34.67 -9.64
CA LYS A 39 -1.16 35.83 -8.79
C LYS A 39 -1.53 35.50 -7.34
N LYS A 40 -0.78 36.06 -6.39
CA LYS A 40 -1.03 35.89 -4.94
C LYS A 40 -2.50 36.19 -4.61
N GLY A 41 -3.17 35.26 -3.94
CA GLY A 41 -4.58 35.38 -3.56
C GLY A 41 -5.59 34.94 -4.63
N LYS A 42 -5.15 34.42 -5.79
CA LYS A 42 -6.03 33.88 -6.83
C LYS A 42 -5.96 32.36 -6.87
N LYS A 43 -7.13 31.71 -6.81
CA LYS A 43 -7.26 30.25 -6.97
C LYS A 43 -6.94 29.86 -8.40
N VAL A 44 -6.32 28.69 -8.56
CA VAL A 44 -6.22 28.01 -9.86
C VAL A 44 -7.22 26.87 -9.85
N PHE A 45 -8.05 26.82 -10.89
CA PHE A 45 -8.96 25.72 -11.15
C PHE A 45 -8.38 24.90 -12.29
N GLY A 46 -8.48 23.58 -12.19
CA GLY A 46 -8.08 22.66 -13.24
C GLY A 46 -9.05 21.48 -13.24
N ASP A 47 -9.43 21.05 -14.44
CA ASP A 47 -10.27 19.88 -14.59
C ASP A 47 -9.45 18.62 -14.31
N ARG A 48 -9.97 17.77 -13.42
CA ARG A 48 -9.43 16.44 -13.20
C ARG A 48 -10.37 15.43 -13.84
N GLN A 49 -9.91 14.76 -14.89
CA GLN A 49 -10.65 13.64 -15.46
C GLN A 49 -10.89 12.56 -14.39
N GLY A 50 -12.05 11.89 -14.46
CA GLY A 50 -12.37 10.78 -13.59
C GLY A 50 -11.36 9.63 -13.71
N LYS A 51 -11.21 8.84 -12.64
CA LYS A 51 -10.19 7.79 -12.49
C LYS A 51 -10.41 6.55 -13.38
N ARG A 52 -10.33 6.71 -14.70
CA ARG A 52 -10.48 5.64 -15.73
C ARG A 52 -9.14 5.11 -16.29
N GLY A 53 -8.01 5.56 -15.75
CA GLY A 53 -6.68 5.08 -16.17
C GLY A 53 -6.38 3.65 -15.74
N LYS A 54 -5.34 3.06 -16.34
CA LYS A 54 -4.76 1.79 -15.90
C LYS A 54 -4.32 1.92 -14.43
N ARG A 55 -4.71 0.94 -13.62
CA ARG A 55 -4.35 0.86 -12.20
C ARG A 55 -3.50 -0.37 -11.99
N GLU A 56 -2.43 -0.19 -11.24
CA GLU A 56 -1.60 -1.26 -10.76
C GLU A 56 -1.75 -1.35 -9.25
N ASN A 57 -1.65 -2.57 -8.74
CA ASN A 57 -1.70 -2.87 -7.33
C ASN A 57 -0.37 -3.46 -6.91
N LEU A 58 0.06 -3.14 -5.70
CA LEU A 58 1.20 -3.71 -5.01
C LEU A 58 0.69 -4.42 -3.75
N VAL A 59 1.09 -5.65 -3.55
CA VAL A 59 1.06 -6.30 -2.23
C VAL A 59 2.51 -6.55 -1.81
N ALA A 60 2.83 -6.22 -0.55
CA ALA A 60 4.17 -6.40 -0.02
C ALA A 60 4.15 -6.55 1.50
N GLY A 61 5.11 -7.31 2.01
CA GLY A 61 5.45 -7.33 3.43
C GLY A 61 6.49 -6.26 3.77
N ARG A 62 6.48 -5.75 5.01
CA ARG A 62 7.48 -4.81 5.51
C ARG A 62 7.78 -5.05 6.99
N ARG A 63 9.06 -4.91 7.37
CA ARG A 63 9.51 -4.92 8.77
C ARG A 63 9.57 -3.52 9.35
N LYS A 64 9.23 -3.37 10.63
CA LYS A 64 9.37 -2.10 11.35
C LYS A 64 10.83 -1.62 11.28
N GLY A 65 11.04 -0.32 11.08
CA GLY A 65 12.38 0.28 11.01
C GLY A 65 13.18 -0.02 9.74
N LYS A 66 12.72 -0.92 8.85
CA LYS A 66 13.38 -1.21 7.56
C LYS A 66 12.60 -0.58 6.40
N LYS A 67 13.31 -0.11 5.38
CA LYS A 67 12.70 0.49 4.19
C LYS A 67 12.33 -0.54 3.12
N ASP A 68 13.01 -1.69 3.12
CA ASP A 68 12.87 -2.69 2.07
C ASP A 68 11.54 -3.44 2.17
N PHE A 69 10.96 -3.74 1.01
CA PHE A 69 9.83 -4.64 0.88
C PHE A 69 10.26 -6.10 0.88
N ILE A 70 9.42 -6.96 1.43
CA ILE A 70 9.55 -8.42 1.42
C ILE A 70 8.47 -8.96 0.47
N ALA A 71 8.87 -9.83 -0.45
CA ALA A 71 8.00 -10.46 -1.44
C ALA A 71 7.06 -9.44 -2.14
N PRO A 72 7.56 -8.38 -2.80
CA PRO A 72 6.68 -7.47 -3.52
C PRO A 72 6.06 -8.17 -4.74
N MET A 73 4.76 -8.00 -4.94
CA MET A 73 4.06 -8.45 -6.16
C MET A 73 3.23 -7.30 -6.73
N VAL A 74 3.47 -6.99 -8.00
CA VAL A 74 2.72 -5.99 -8.77
C VAL A 74 1.73 -6.69 -9.71
N PHE A 75 0.48 -6.23 -9.74
CA PHE A 75 -0.58 -6.85 -10.53
C PHE A 75 -1.67 -5.83 -10.91
N THR A 76 -2.34 -6.04 -12.05
CA THR A 76 -3.33 -5.10 -12.59
C THR A 76 -4.78 -5.40 -12.17
N ARG A 77 -5.03 -6.57 -11.58
CA ARG A 77 -6.36 -7.03 -11.15
C ARG A 77 -6.59 -6.84 -9.65
N SER A 78 -7.77 -7.24 -9.15
CA SER A 78 -8.00 -7.35 -7.71
C SER A 78 -7.26 -8.57 -7.13
N LEU A 79 -6.93 -8.50 -5.84
CA LEU A 79 -6.31 -9.63 -5.13
C LEU A 79 -7.44 -10.43 -4.50
N ASN A 80 -7.71 -11.61 -5.02
CA ASN A 80 -8.66 -12.56 -4.43
C ASN A 80 -7.93 -13.45 -3.42
N ALA A 81 -8.68 -14.31 -2.71
CA ALA A 81 -8.11 -15.24 -1.74
C ALA A 81 -7.05 -16.14 -2.37
N GLU A 82 -7.35 -16.75 -3.52
CA GLU A 82 -6.41 -17.62 -4.25
C GLU A 82 -5.09 -16.91 -4.60
N GLY A 83 -5.17 -15.69 -5.13
CA GLY A 83 -3.98 -14.89 -5.44
C GLY A 83 -3.19 -14.45 -4.21
N PHE A 84 -3.86 -14.23 -3.07
CA PHE A 84 -3.18 -13.95 -1.81
C PHE A 84 -2.48 -15.18 -1.25
N GLU A 85 -3.14 -16.35 -1.25
CA GLU A 85 -2.53 -17.60 -0.79
C GLU A 85 -1.33 -17.99 -1.65
N GLY A 86 -1.43 -17.83 -2.98
CA GLY A 86 -0.29 -18.06 -3.89
C GLY A 86 0.84 -17.03 -3.78
N TRP A 87 0.57 -15.86 -3.22
CA TRP A 87 1.61 -14.88 -2.87
C TRP A 87 2.25 -15.18 -1.51
N LEU A 88 1.49 -15.75 -0.58
CA LEU A 88 1.92 -16.06 0.78
C LEU A 88 2.75 -17.36 0.87
N SER A 89 2.53 -18.30 -0.06
CA SER A 89 3.24 -19.59 -0.15
C SER A 89 4.72 -19.45 -0.47
#